data_AF-A0A091LNH2-F1
#
_entry.id   AF-A0A091LNH2-F1
#
_cell.length_a   1.000
_cell.length_b   1.000
_cell.length_c   1.000
_cell.angle_alpha   90.00
_cell.angle_beta   90.00
_cell.angle_gamma   90.00
#
_symmetry.space_group_name_H-M   'P 1'
#
loop_
_entity.id
_entity.type
_entity.pdbx_description
1 polymer ?
#
loop_
_entity_poly.entity_id
_entity_poly.type
_entity_poly.pdbx_seq_one_letter_code
_entity_poly.pdbx_strand_id
1 'polypeptide(L)'
;DNLLRRAACQEAEAFGNQLIPSSMPLKKATVFYSLISSKARNLFEKNAAPILHLSGLDVTVVKTDYEGQAKKLLELMENTDLIIIAGGDGTVQEVITGLLRRADEAAFSKIPIGFIPLGKTCTLSHTLYPESTNQVQHITNATLAILKGETVPLDVLQIKGEKEQPVFAVTGLRWGSYRDAGVKVSKYWYLGPLKTKAAHFFSTFKEWPRKHQAALMYLGPTERPPEEPEEKPSRPPLYVRLYRRLRLYWSSPPKEIPQEVTPEDWEELKLSTIELSIATRNRQLDLTRTEDFMDICIEADTVSKGQFVNRG
;
A
#
# COMPACT_ATOMS: atom_id res chain seq x y z
N ASP A 1 5.58 -14.80 24.32
CA ASP A 1 6.27 -13.71 23.59
C ASP A 1 7.78 -13.84 23.52
N ASN A 2 8.53 -13.88 24.63
CA ASN A 2 10.01 -13.95 24.55
C ASN A 2 10.54 -15.20 23.84
N LEU A 3 9.88 -16.35 24.01
CA LEU A 3 10.22 -17.57 23.27
C LEU A 3 10.04 -17.41 21.76
N LEU A 4 8.96 -16.74 21.32
CA LEU A 4 8.72 -16.46 19.90
C LEU A 4 9.79 -15.52 19.33
N ARG A 5 10.15 -14.46 20.07
CA ARG A 5 11.23 -13.55 19.66
C ARG A 5 12.56 -14.30 19.52
N ARG A 6 12.88 -15.16 20.48
CA ARG A 6 14.12 -15.97 20.44
C ARG A 6 14.14 -16.88 19.22
N ALA A 7 13.05 -17.61 18.97
CA ALA A 7 12.95 -18.50 17.81
C ALA A 7 13.09 -17.72 16.49
N ALA A 8 12.40 -16.57 16.36
CA ALA A 8 12.49 -15.73 15.17
C ALA A 8 13.90 -15.13 14.97
N CYS A 9 14.58 -14.73 16.03
CA CYS A 9 15.97 -14.26 15.95
C CYS A 9 16.93 -15.38 15.52
N GLN A 10 16.72 -16.61 16.00
CA GLN A 10 17.53 -17.77 15.58
C GLN A 10 17.33 -18.10 14.10
N GLU A 11 16.09 -18.00 13.59
CA GLU A 11 15.81 -18.14 12.17
C GLU A 11 16.48 -17.02 11.36
N ALA A 12 16.40 -15.76 11.82
CA ALA A 12 17.04 -14.61 11.18
C ALA A 12 18.58 -14.70 11.16
N GLU A 13 19.18 -15.19 12.25
CA GLU A 13 20.62 -15.43 12.35
C GLU A 13 21.10 -16.45 11.30
N ALA A 14 20.28 -17.47 11.01
CA ALA A 14 20.59 -18.42 9.94
C ALA A 14 20.62 -17.75 8.55
N PHE A 15 19.84 -16.70 8.31
CA PHE A 15 19.94 -15.89 7.09
C PHE A 15 21.21 -15.02 7.08
N GLY A 16 21.56 -14.40 8.21
CA GLY A 16 22.76 -13.55 8.31
C GLY A 16 24.08 -14.33 8.21
N ASN A 17 24.10 -15.60 8.62
CA ASN A 17 25.28 -16.46 8.54
C ASN A 17 25.55 -17.04 7.14
N GLN A 18 24.77 -16.65 6.13
CA GLN A 18 25.00 -17.07 4.74
C GLN A 18 26.25 -16.38 4.16
N LEU A 19 27.07 -17.14 3.45
CA LEU A 19 28.28 -16.63 2.83
C LEU A 19 27.94 -15.85 1.55
N ILE A 20 28.50 -14.64 1.43
CA ILE A 20 28.35 -13.78 0.25
C ILE A 20 29.73 -13.60 -0.41
N PRO A 21 29.83 -13.66 -1.76
CA PRO A 21 31.08 -13.35 -2.45
C PRO A 21 31.54 -11.91 -2.16
N SER A 22 32.84 -11.70 -2.01
CA SER A 22 33.41 -10.37 -1.72
C SER A 22 33.13 -9.30 -2.79
N SER A 23 32.77 -9.72 -4.00
CA SER A 23 32.39 -8.83 -5.11
C SER A 23 30.95 -8.34 -5.06
N MET A 24 30.08 -8.98 -4.27
CA MET A 24 28.65 -8.65 -4.21
C MET A 24 28.39 -7.70 -3.04
N PRO A 25 27.77 -6.52 -3.28
CA PRO A 25 27.40 -5.62 -2.20
C PRO A 25 26.27 -6.21 -1.35
N LEU A 26 26.22 -5.80 -0.08
CA LEU A 26 25.09 -6.12 0.79
C LEU A 26 23.81 -5.46 0.27
N LYS A 27 22.69 -6.18 0.40
CA LYS A 27 21.37 -5.64 0.05
C LYS A 27 21.01 -4.51 1.01
N LYS A 28 20.63 -3.37 0.46
CA LYS A 28 20.22 -2.19 1.23
C LYS A 28 18.72 -2.18 1.48
N ALA A 29 18.33 -2.10 2.75
CA ALA A 29 16.94 -2.02 3.17
C ALA A 29 16.66 -0.66 3.82
N THR A 30 15.68 0.09 3.32
CA THR A 30 15.18 1.30 3.98
C THR A 30 13.89 1.01 4.71
N VAL A 31 13.85 1.27 6.02
CA VAL A 31 12.66 1.06 6.84
C VAL A 31 11.98 2.39 7.12
N PHE A 32 10.76 2.58 6.62
CA PHE A 32 9.90 3.70 6.96
C PHE A 32 9.04 3.33 8.17
N TYR A 33 9.25 4.07 9.26
CA TYR A 33 8.60 3.81 10.53
C TYR A 33 7.94 5.09 11.08
N SER A 34 6.64 5.03 11.37
CA SER A 34 5.86 6.17 11.86
C SER A 34 5.81 6.25 13.40
N LEU A 35 6.12 7.44 13.94
CA LEU A 35 6.19 7.70 15.39
C LEU A 35 4.85 8.03 16.07
N ILE A 36 3.73 7.97 15.34
CA ILE A 36 2.41 8.43 15.82
C ILE A 36 1.97 7.75 17.13
N SER A 37 2.51 6.57 17.48
CA SER A 37 2.26 5.92 18.76
C SER A 37 3.53 5.38 19.42
N SER A 38 3.78 5.78 20.66
CA SER A 38 4.85 5.24 21.51
C SER A 38 4.78 3.72 21.67
N LYS A 39 3.58 3.13 21.55
CA LYS A 39 3.39 1.67 21.56
C LYS A 39 3.93 1.03 20.29
N ALA A 40 3.69 1.63 19.11
CA ALA A 40 4.21 1.12 17.84
C ALA A 40 5.74 1.11 17.83
N ARG A 41 6.37 2.12 18.43
CA ARG A 41 7.83 2.19 18.58
C ARG A 41 8.37 0.99 19.35
N ASN A 42 7.81 0.77 20.53
CA ASN A 42 8.23 -0.34 21.37
C ASN A 42 7.97 -1.70 20.71
N LEU A 43 6.93 -1.83 19.89
CA LEU A 43 6.64 -3.06 19.15
C LEU A 43 7.67 -3.30 18.05
N PHE A 44 8.02 -2.27 17.26
CA PHE A 44 9.03 -2.39 16.20
C PHE A 44 10.42 -2.72 16.78
N GLU A 45 10.89 -1.92 17.73
CA GLU A 45 12.22 -2.03 18.33
C GLU A 45 12.43 -3.37 19.05
N LYS A 46 11.36 -3.95 19.64
CA LYS A 46 11.47 -5.22 20.37
C LYS A 46 11.24 -6.46 19.52
N ASN A 47 10.43 -6.36 18.46
CA ASN A 47 9.95 -7.54 17.73
C ASN A 47 10.54 -7.65 16.31
N ALA A 48 10.78 -6.54 15.62
CA ALA A 48 11.20 -6.53 14.21
C ALA A 48 12.65 -6.09 14.02
N ALA A 49 13.08 -5.02 14.70
CA ALA A 49 14.43 -4.47 14.55
C ALA A 49 15.56 -5.51 14.79
N PRO A 50 15.50 -6.38 15.82
CA PRO A 50 16.54 -7.39 16.02
C PRO A 50 16.62 -8.39 14.87
N ILE A 51 15.47 -8.80 14.31
CA ILE A 51 15.38 -9.75 13.20
C ILE A 51 16.03 -9.14 11.95
N LEU A 52 15.74 -7.87 11.66
CA LEU A 52 16.33 -7.17 10.51
C LEU A 52 17.84 -7.01 10.65
N HIS A 53 18.35 -6.64 11.83
CA HIS A 53 19.79 -6.48 12.05
C HIS A 53 20.57 -7.81 12.04
N LEU A 54 19.94 -8.92 12.43
CA LEU A 54 20.56 -10.25 12.36
C LEU A 54 20.59 -10.84 10.95
N SER A 55 19.79 -10.31 10.02
CA SER A 55 19.61 -10.88 8.68
C SER A 55 20.75 -10.60 7.67
N GLY A 56 21.75 -9.80 8.04
CA GLY A 56 22.85 -9.41 7.14
C GLY A 56 22.49 -8.33 6.10
N LEU A 57 21.36 -7.65 6.28
CA LEU A 57 20.95 -6.50 5.47
C LEU A 57 21.60 -5.19 5.98
N ASP A 58 21.90 -4.26 5.07
CA ASP A 58 22.24 -2.88 5.43
C ASP A 58 20.95 -2.09 5.71
N VAL A 59 20.52 -2.07 6.97
CA VAL A 59 19.22 -1.56 7.40
C VAL A 59 19.33 -0.09 7.83
N THR A 60 18.68 0.79 7.08
CA THR A 60 18.55 2.21 7.39
C THR A 60 17.14 2.53 7.88
N VAL A 61 17.01 2.93 9.14
CA VAL A 61 15.70 3.21 9.75
C VAL A 61 15.39 4.69 9.65
N VAL A 62 14.38 5.02 8.85
CA VAL A 62 13.81 6.36 8.70
C VAL A 62 12.60 6.50 9.60
N LYS A 63 12.62 7.52 10.45
CA LYS A 63 11.52 7.87 11.34
C LYS A 63 10.70 9.00 10.71
N THR A 64 9.38 8.85 10.70
CA THR A 64 8.45 9.90 10.26
C THR A 64 7.69 10.46 11.45
N ASP A 65 7.80 11.78 11.61
CA ASP A 65 7.26 12.56 12.71
C ASP A 65 5.85 13.07 12.41
N TYR A 66 5.53 13.34 11.14
CA TYR A 66 4.24 13.88 10.70
C TYR A 66 3.76 13.29 9.37
N GLU A 67 2.46 13.42 9.11
CA GLU A 67 1.80 12.92 7.90
C GLU A 67 2.38 13.59 6.64
N GLY A 68 2.72 12.79 5.65
CA GLY A 68 3.30 13.24 4.38
C GLY A 68 4.80 13.51 4.41
N GLN A 69 5.49 13.34 5.56
CA GLN A 69 6.95 13.38 5.61
C GLN A 69 7.57 12.19 4.85
N ALA A 70 6.98 10.99 4.97
CA ALA A 70 7.43 9.79 4.27
C ALA A 70 7.49 10.04 2.76
N LYS A 71 6.41 10.64 2.24
CA LYS A 71 6.23 10.97 0.83
C LYS A 71 7.31 11.91 0.32
N LYS A 72 7.58 13.02 1.02
CA LYS A 72 8.65 13.97 0.64
C LYS A 72 10.04 13.34 0.69
N LEU A 73 10.29 12.50 1.69
CA LEU A 73 11.59 11.84 1.80
C LEU A 73 11.79 10.82 0.66
N LEU A 74 10.73 10.09 0.31
CA LEU A 74 10.76 9.13 -0.79
C LEU A 74 10.96 9.78 -2.14
N GLU A 75 10.48 11.00 -2.36
CA GLU A 75 10.78 11.75 -3.59
C GLU A 75 12.29 12.03 -3.75
N LEU A 76 13.03 12.18 -2.63
CA LEU A 76 14.45 12.51 -2.60
C LEU A 76 15.36 11.29 -2.32
N MET A 77 14.77 10.12 -2.08
CA MET A 77 15.53 8.95 -1.65
C MET A 77 16.37 8.37 -2.80
N GLU A 78 17.57 7.91 -2.49
CA GLU A 78 18.42 7.17 -3.42
C GLU A 78 17.89 5.76 -3.69
N ASN A 79 18.54 5.05 -4.62
CA ASN A 79 18.15 3.69 -4.98
C ASN A 79 18.43 2.72 -3.83
N THR A 80 17.44 1.89 -3.51
CA THR A 80 17.47 0.86 -2.46
C THR A 80 16.98 -0.46 -3.01
N ASP A 81 17.47 -1.58 -2.50
CA ASP A 81 17.07 -2.90 -3.00
C ASP A 81 15.75 -3.38 -2.38
N LEU A 82 15.40 -2.87 -1.19
CA LEU A 82 14.21 -3.24 -0.44
C LEU A 82 13.68 -2.05 0.35
N ILE A 83 12.37 -1.82 0.30
CA ILE A 83 11.69 -0.82 1.12
C ILE A 83 10.80 -1.55 2.11
N ILE A 84 10.91 -1.24 3.39
CA ILE A 84 10.11 -1.86 4.46
C ILE A 84 9.24 -0.79 5.11
N ILE A 85 7.93 -1.02 5.15
CA ILE A 85 6.96 -0.12 5.77
C ILE A 85 6.52 -0.72 7.10
N ALA A 86 6.82 -0.05 8.21
CA ALA A 86 6.43 -0.48 9.54
C ALA A 86 5.36 0.47 10.10
N GLY A 87 4.10 0.06 10.05
CA GLY A 87 2.99 0.95 10.38
C GLY A 87 1.59 0.36 10.16
N GLY A 88 0.65 1.22 9.81
CA GLY A 88 -0.70 0.84 9.38
C GLY A 88 -0.99 1.33 7.96
N ASP A 89 -2.25 1.19 7.54
CA ASP A 89 -2.70 1.48 6.17
C ASP A 89 -2.35 2.91 5.70
N GLY A 90 -2.41 3.90 6.60
CA GLY A 90 -2.03 5.29 6.26
C GLY A 90 -0.54 5.45 5.92
N THR A 91 0.35 4.79 6.66
CA THR A 91 1.80 4.81 6.36
C THR A 91 2.09 4.11 5.04
N VAL A 92 1.39 3.01 4.76
CA VAL A 92 1.48 2.30 3.47
C VAL A 92 1.06 3.20 2.31
N GLN A 93 -0.07 3.89 2.46
CA GLN A 93 -0.58 4.83 1.46
C GLN A 93 0.42 5.97 1.17
N GLU A 94 1.00 6.56 2.22
CA GLU A 94 1.98 7.65 2.06
C GLU A 94 3.23 7.20 1.31
N VAL A 95 3.76 6.02 1.65
CA VAL A 95 4.97 5.49 1.02
C VAL A 95 4.73 5.15 -0.44
N ILE A 96 3.65 4.43 -0.75
CA ILE A 96 3.31 4.05 -2.12
C ILE A 96 2.99 5.28 -2.97
N THR A 97 2.28 6.25 -2.40
CA THR A 97 2.04 7.53 -3.09
C THR A 97 3.34 8.29 -3.34
N GLY A 98 4.30 8.28 -2.40
CA GLY A 98 5.61 8.90 -2.60
C GLY A 98 6.42 8.21 -3.69
N LEU A 99 6.39 6.88 -3.75
CA LEU A 99 7.10 6.09 -4.75
C LEU A 99 6.54 6.27 -6.16
N LEU A 100 5.23 6.13 -6.33
CA LEU A 100 4.57 6.20 -7.64
C LEU A 100 4.42 7.64 -8.18
N ARG A 101 4.74 8.66 -7.37
CA ARG A 101 4.82 10.06 -7.85
C ARG A 101 6.17 10.43 -8.45
N ARG A 102 7.20 9.58 -8.28
CA ARG A 102 8.54 9.88 -8.79
C ARG A 102 8.55 9.83 -10.32
N ALA A 103 9.39 10.66 -10.93
CA ALA A 103 9.62 10.61 -12.37
C ALA A 103 10.20 9.25 -12.83
N ASP A 104 10.91 8.55 -11.94
CA ASP A 104 11.53 7.24 -12.19
C ASP A 104 10.60 6.07 -11.78
N GLU A 105 9.28 6.23 -11.91
CA GLU A 105 8.27 5.26 -11.49
C GLU A 105 8.57 3.83 -11.97
N ALA A 106 8.93 3.66 -13.25
CA ALA A 106 9.17 2.35 -13.87
C ALA A 106 10.35 1.56 -13.27
N ALA A 107 11.30 2.25 -12.63
CA ALA A 107 12.41 1.60 -11.94
C ALA A 107 12.05 1.27 -10.48
N PHE A 108 11.35 2.18 -9.81
CA PHE A 108 10.98 2.03 -8.40
C PHE A 108 9.80 1.09 -8.18
N SER A 109 8.90 0.96 -9.15
CA SER A 109 7.78 0.00 -9.10
C SER A 109 8.25 -1.45 -9.00
N LYS A 110 9.48 -1.74 -9.45
CA LYS A 110 10.10 -3.07 -9.41
C LYS A 110 10.79 -3.38 -8.08
N ILE A 111 10.95 -2.39 -7.21
CA ILE A 111 11.59 -2.60 -5.91
C ILE A 111 10.57 -3.28 -4.99
N PRO A 112 10.90 -4.45 -4.40
CA PRO A 112 9.98 -5.11 -3.48
C PRO A 112 9.71 -4.25 -2.25
N ILE A 113 8.45 -4.24 -1.82
CA ILE A 113 7.99 -3.52 -0.64
C ILE A 113 7.57 -4.54 0.42
N GLY A 114 8.29 -4.56 1.55
CA GLY A 114 7.94 -5.33 2.73
C GLY A 114 6.98 -4.55 3.63
N PHE A 115 6.01 -5.22 4.24
CA PHE A 115 5.05 -4.58 5.14
C PHE A 115 5.06 -5.23 6.53
N ILE A 116 5.25 -4.42 7.58
CA ILE A 116 5.23 -4.86 8.96
C ILE A 116 4.03 -4.21 9.67
N PRO A 117 2.97 -4.99 10.00
CA PRO A 117 1.76 -4.48 10.61
C PRO A 117 1.99 -4.14 12.09
N LEU A 118 2.07 -2.85 12.41
CA LEU A 118 2.18 -2.36 13.79
C LEU A 118 0.84 -1.86 14.35
N GLY A 119 -0.17 -1.68 13.49
CA GLY A 119 -1.52 -1.25 13.83
C GLY A 119 -2.37 -2.35 14.48
N LYS A 120 -3.51 -1.96 15.08
CA LYS A 120 -4.50 -2.91 15.63
C LYS A 120 -5.37 -3.56 14.54
N THR A 121 -5.62 -2.81 13.47
CA THR A 121 -6.43 -3.23 12.33
C THR A 121 -5.68 -2.77 11.09
N CYS A 122 -5.19 -3.70 10.29
CA CYS A 122 -4.56 -3.42 9.00
C CYS A 122 -5.24 -4.30 7.96
N THR A 123 -5.78 -3.68 6.93
CA THR A 123 -6.56 -4.41 5.93
C THR A 123 -5.68 -5.30 5.06
N LEU A 124 -4.45 -4.88 4.75
CA LEU A 124 -3.49 -5.65 3.95
C LEU A 124 -2.84 -6.81 4.73
N SER A 125 -2.80 -6.75 6.06
CA SER A 125 -2.11 -7.79 6.82
C SER A 125 -2.85 -9.13 6.79
N HIS A 126 -4.18 -9.12 6.68
CA HIS A 126 -5.00 -10.34 6.57
C HIS A 126 -4.85 -11.04 5.21
N THR A 127 -4.39 -10.32 4.19
CA THR A 127 -4.27 -10.84 2.82
C THR A 127 -2.85 -11.36 2.57
N LEU A 128 -1.85 -10.68 3.13
CA LEU A 128 -0.44 -11.02 2.97
C LEU A 128 0.06 -12.04 3.99
N TYR A 129 -0.54 -12.09 5.18
CA TYR A 129 -0.04 -12.92 6.28
C TYR A 129 -1.15 -13.80 6.88
N PRO A 130 -0.79 -14.99 7.40
CA PRO A 130 -1.74 -15.82 8.13
C PRO A 130 -2.33 -15.09 9.34
N GLU A 131 -3.60 -15.32 9.61
CA GLU A 131 -4.25 -14.78 10.81
C GLU A 131 -3.56 -15.30 12.06
N SER A 132 -3.30 -14.41 13.01
CA SER A 132 -2.64 -14.74 14.27
C SER A 132 -3.30 -14.01 15.42
N THR A 133 -3.55 -14.73 16.52
CA THR A 133 -4.13 -14.18 17.74
C THR A 133 -3.13 -13.33 18.54
N ASN A 134 -1.83 -13.61 18.42
CA ASN A 134 -0.78 -12.88 19.10
C ASN A 134 -0.12 -11.83 18.19
N GLN A 135 -0.21 -10.55 18.58
CA GLN A 135 0.38 -9.43 17.85
C GLN A 135 1.90 -9.57 17.65
N VAL A 136 2.62 -10.12 18.63
CA VAL A 136 4.08 -10.32 18.51
C VAL A 136 4.37 -11.35 17.42
N GLN A 137 3.62 -12.45 17.41
CA GLN A 137 3.76 -13.48 16.39
C GLN A 137 3.47 -12.94 14.99
N HIS A 138 2.44 -12.10 14.85
CA HIS A 138 2.11 -11.45 13.59
C HIS A 138 3.28 -10.62 13.04
N ILE A 139 3.87 -9.78 13.90
CA ILE A 139 4.99 -8.90 13.54
C ILE A 139 6.24 -9.72 13.19
N THR A 140 6.57 -10.74 14.00
CA THR A 140 7.75 -11.58 13.75
C THR A 140 7.60 -12.37 12.46
N ASN A 141 6.42 -12.94 12.20
CA ASN A 141 6.15 -13.71 10.98
C ASN A 141 6.20 -12.81 9.74
N ALA A 142 5.61 -11.61 9.80
CA ALA A 142 5.69 -10.64 8.71
C ALA A 142 7.15 -10.24 8.42
N THR A 143 7.96 -10.01 9.45
CA THR A 143 9.37 -9.67 9.29
C THR A 143 10.17 -10.84 8.70
N LEU A 144 9.91 -12.07 9.13
CA LEU A 144 10.56 -13.27 8.57
C LEU A 144 10.14 -13.53 7.11
N ALA A 145 8.89 -13.27 6.74
CA ALA A 145 8.43 -13.37 5.35
C ALA A 145 9.20 -12.41 4.42
N ILE A 146 9.48 -11.18 4.90
CA ILE A 146 10.33 -10.22 4.17
C ILE A 146 11.74 -10.79 3.96
N LEU A 147 12.33 -11.43 4.97
CA LEU A 147 13.66 -12.05 4.84
C LEU A 147 13.69 -13.24 3.90
N LYS A 148 12.60 -14.02 3.83
CA LYS A 148 12.44 -15.13 2.88
C LYS A 148 12.41 -14.64 1.43
N GLY A 149 12.02 -13.39 1.20
CA GLY A 149 12.05 -12.76 -0.13
C GLY A 149 10.92 -13.21 -1.06
N GLU A 150 9.85 -13.80 -0.50
CA GLU A 150 8.64 -14.11 -1.25
C GLU A 150 7.94 -12.80 -1.65
N THR A 151 7.64 -12.65 -2.93
CA THR A 151 7.02 -11.44 -3.49
C THR A 151 5.69 -11.78 -4.12
N VAL A 152 4.74 -10.84 -3.99
CA VAL A 152 3.38 -10.97 -4.52
C VAL A 152 3.04 -9.67 -5.24
N PRO A 153 2.61 -9.71 -6.51
CA PRO A 153 2.15 -8.52 -7.21
C PRO A 153 0.82 -8.03 -6.58
N LEU A 154 0.73 -6.73 -6.35
CA LEU A 154 -0.46 -6.07 -5.81
C LEU A 154 -0.92 -4.96 -6.73
N ASP A 155 -2.23 -4.84 -6.89
CA ASP A 155 -2.82 -3.76 -7.69
C ASP A 155 -2.88 -2.46 -6.89
N VAL A 156 -2.82 -1.32 -7.58
CA VAL A 156 -2.91 0.00 -6.96
C VAL A 156 -3.90 0.85 -7.74
N LEU A 157 -4.74 1.60 -7.01
CA LEU A 157 -5.68 2.57 -7.56
C LEU A 157 -5.01 3.94 -7.62
N GLN A 158 -5.00 4.56 -8.79
CA GLN A 158 -4.63 5.97 -8.94
C GLN A 158 -5.88 6.85 -8.85
N ILE A 159 -5.89 7.78 -7.90
CA ILE A 159 -6.97 8.73 -7.66
C ILE A 159 -6.43 10.13 -7.97
N LYS A 160 -6.90 10.73 -9.06
CA LYS A 160 -6.45 12.06 -9.50
C LYS A 160 -7.57 13.07 -9.35
N GLY A 161 -7.34 14.10 -8.54
CA GLY A 161 -8.18 15.29 -8.48
C GLY A 161 -7.84 16.26 -9.62
N GLU A 162 -8.75 17.15 -9.97
CA GLU A 162 -8.56 18.12 -11.08
C GLU A 162 -7.33 19.02 -10.89
N LYS A 163 -7.10 19.49 -9.65
CA LYS A 163 -6.05 20.47 -9.31
C LYS A 163 -4.92 19.89 -8.47
N GLU A 164 -5.11 18.69 -7.93
CA GLU A 164 -4.18 18.07 -6.98
C GLU A 164 -3.34 16.99 -7.67
N GLN A 165 -2.16 16.74 -7.11
CA GLN A 165 -1.33 15.64 -7.57
C GLN A 165 -1.97 14.27 -7.27
N PRO A 166 -1.77 13.26 -8.12
CA PRO A 166 -2.44 11.96 -8.03
C PRO A 166 -2.07 11.21 -6.75
N VAL A 167 -3.06 10.72 -6.01
CA VAL A 167 -2.88 9.89 -4.80
C VAL A 167 -3.05 8.43 -5.19
N PHE A 168 -2.22 7.55 -4.62
CA PHE A 168 -2.30 6.13 -4.88
C PHE A 168 -2.81 5.38 -3.65
N ALA A 169 -3.68 4.39 -3.86
CA ALA A 169 -4.28 3.59 -2.80
C ALA A 169 -4.23 2.10 -3.13
N VAL A 170 -3.79 1.29 -2.16
CA VAL A 170 -3.70 -0.17 -2.34
C VAL A 170 -5.01 -0.87 -2.07
N THR A 171 -5.88 -0.32 -1.21
CA THR A 171 -7.06 -1.04 -0.74
C THR A 171 -8.33 -0.48 -1.34
N GLY A 172 -8.52 0.84 -1.25
CA GLY A 172 -9.70 1.50 -1.80
C GLY A 172 -9.99 2.86 -1.19
N LEU A 173 -11.02 3.50 -1.73
CA LEU A 173 -11.64 4.72 -1.26
C LEU A 173 -13.00 4.41 -0.64
N ARG A 174 -13.33 5.09 0.45
CA ARG A 174 -14.66 5.03 1.08
C ARG A 174 -15.18 6.43 1.33
N TRP A 175 -16.40 6.69 0.88
CA TRP A 175 -17.07 7.97 1.02
C TRP A 175 -18.51 7.75 1.50
N GLY A 176 -18.86 8.35 2.64
CA GLY A 176 -20.22 8.32 3.15
C GLY A 176 -20.33 8.19 4.67
N SER A 177 -21.52 7.80 5.12
CA SER A 177 -21.93 7.90 6.52
C SER A 177 -21.17 6.95 7.47
N TYR A 178 -20.83 5.74 7.01
CA TYR A 178 -20.04 4.80 7.83
C TYR A 178 -18.62 5.30 8.03
N ARG A 179 -17.99 5.89 7.00
CA ARG A 179 -16.67 6.53 7.13
C ARG A 179 -16.71 7.68 8.14
N ASP A 180 -17.70 8.56 8.05
CA ASP A 180 -17.93 9.67 8.98
C ASP A 180 -18.08 9.21 10.44
N ALA A 181 -18.86 8.15 10.65
CA ALA A 181 -19.03 7.54 11.96
C ALA A 181 -17.71 6.93 12.45
N GLY A 182 -16.99 6.21 11.59
CA GLY A 182 -15.68 5.61 11.87
C GLY A 182 -14.63 6.61 12.35
N VAL A 183 -14.56 7.80 11.74
CA VAL A 183 -13.67 8.88 12.19
C VAL A 183 -14.00 9.33 13.62
N LYS A 184 -15.29 9.38 13.97
CA LYS A 184 -15.76 9.83 15.28
C LYS A 184 -15.61 8.77 16.38
N VAL A 185 -15.44 7.48 16.04
CA VAL A 185 -15.24 6.39 17.03
C VAL A 185 -14.13 6.71 18.02
N SER A 186 -13.05 7.35 17.55
CA SER A 186 -11.92 7.77 18.39
C SER A 186 -12.30 8.79 19.47
N LYS A 187 -13.26 9.69 19.19
CA LYS A 187 -13.74 10.71 20.13
C LYS A 187 -14.50 10.11 21.30
N TYR A 188 -15.17 8.98 21.08
CA TYR A 188 -15.96 8.26 22.09
C TYR A 188 -15.11 7.27 22.90
N TRP A 189 -13.83 7.56 23.13
CA TRP A 189 -12.90 6.67 23.84
C TRP A 189 -13.39 6.24 25.23
N TYR A 190 -14.18 7.10 25.90
CA TYR A 190 -14.75 6.88 27.23
C TYR A 190 -15.83 5.78 27.28
N LEU A 191 -16.43 5.41 26.14
CA LEU A 191 -17.46 4.35 26.06
C LEU A 191 -16.88 2.94 25.88
N GLY A 192 -15.55 2.79 25.92
CA GLY A 192 -14.89 1.48 25.92
C GLY A 192 -15.31 0.59 24.73
N PRO A 193 -15.91 -0.60 24.97
CA PRO A 193 -16.32 -1.53 23.91
C PRO A 193 -17.54 -1.04 23.12
N LEU A 194 -18.36 -0.14 23.68
CA LEU A 194 -19.56 0.37 23.01
C LEU A 194 -19.28 1.55 22.09
N LYS A 195 -18.04 2.07 22.07
CA LYS A 195 -17.68 3.29 21.32
C LYS A 195 -17.96 3.20 19.81
N THR A 196 -17.85 2.02 19.21
CA THR A 196 -18.14 1.81 17.77
C THR A 196 -19.63 2.00 17.53
N LYS A 197 -20.46 1.16 18.16
CA LYS A 197 -21.92 1.25 18.08
C LYS A 197 -22.45 2.62 18.49
N ALA A 198 -21.89 3.22 19.54
CA ALA A 198 -22.27 4.55 19.99
C ALA A 198 -21.95 5.63 18.96
N ALA A 199 -20.81 5.56 18.26
CA ALA A 199 -20.48 6.52 17.20
C ALA A 199 -21.49 6.45 16.05
N HIS A 200 -21.85 5.23 15.63
CA HIS A 200 -22.90 5.02 14.62
C HIS A 200 -24.25 5.51 15.13
N PHE A 201 -24.64 5.17 16.36
CA PHE A 201 -25.89 5.61 16.97
C PHE A 201 -26.00 7.14 17.08
N PHE A 202 -24.97 7.81 17.60
CA PHE A 202 -24.94 9.27 17.68
C PHE A 202 -24.93 9.96 16.32
N SER A 203 -24.35 9.33 15.28
CA SER A 203 -24.43 9.86 13.92
C SER A 203 -25.86 9.87 13.39
N THR A 204 -26.70 8.90 13.78
CA THR A 204 -28.12 8.85 13.35
C THR A 204 -29.02 9.92 13.97
N PHE A 205 -28.64 10.49 15.12
CA PHE A 205 -29.42 11.55 15.76
C PHE A 205 -29.21 12.92 15.12
N LYS A 206 -28.06 13.16 14.48
CA LYS A 206 -27.76 14.48 13.93
C LYS A 206 -28.57 14.73 12.65
N GLU A 207 -28.45 13.83 11.67
CA GLU A 207 -29.18 13.86 10.41
C GLU A 207 -29.31 12.41 9.91
N TRP A 208 -30.54 11.92 9.74
CA TRP A 208 -30.81 10.62 9.14
C TRP A 208 -31.97 10.71 8.15
N PRO A 209 -31.83 10.21 6.91
CA PRO A 209 -30.64 9.61 6.28
C PRO A 209 -29.70 10.67 5.67
N ARG A 210 -28.38 10.55 5.89
CA ARG A 210 -27.36 11.33 5.17
C ARG A 210 -27.11 10.70 3.80
N LYS A 211 -27.94 11.11 2.84
CA LYS A 211 -27.83 10.71 1.45
C LYS A 211 -26.83 11.59 0.74
N HIS A 212 -25.95 10.96 -0.02
CA HIS A 212 -25.02 11.65 -0.89
C HIS A 212 -25.41 11.35 -2.33
N GLN A 213 -25.60 12.41 -3.12
CA GLN A 213 -25.84 12.28 -4.55
C GLN A 213 -24.53 12.45 -5.30
N ALA A 214 -24.25 11.53 -6.20
CA ALA A 214 -23.08 11.57 -7.07
C ALA A 214 -23.41 10.99 -8.45
N ALA A 215 -22.68 11.42 -9.47
CA ALA A 215 -22.67 10.78 -10.78
C ALA A 215 -21.35 10.04 -10.93
N LEU A 216 -21.41 8.79 -11.35
CA LEU A 216 -20.24 7.97 -11.69
C LEU A 216 -20.24 7.72 -13.18
N MET A 217 -19.07 7.82 -13.78
CA MET A 217 -18.82 7.29 -15.12
C MET A 217 -17.85 6.13 -14.94
N TYR A 218 -18.18 4.97 -15.50
CA TYR A 218 -17.33 3.78 -15.40
C TYR A 218 -17.20 3.06 -16.73
N LEU A 219 -16.17 2.22 -16.80
CA LEU A 219 -15.85 1.35 -17.91
C LEU A 219 -15.83 -0.10 -17.42
N GLY A 220 -16.13 -1.05 -18.33
CA GLY A 220 -16.15 -2.47 -18.02
C GLY A 220 -14.76 -3.05 -17.69
N PRO A 221 -14.69 -4.32 -17.24
CA PRO A 221 -13.41 -5.01 -17.03
C PRO A 221 -12.53 -4.98 -18.29
N THR A 222 -11.23 -4.81 -18.11
CA THR A 222 -10.26 -4.81 -19.20
C THR A 222 -9.43 -6.09 -19.14
N GLU A 223 -9.08 -6.66 -20.29
CA GLU A 223 -8.15 -7.80 -20.33
C GLU A 223 -6.76 -7.38 -19.82
N ARG A 224 -6.18 -8.21 -18.96
CA ARG A 224 -4.86 -7.94 -18.41
C ARG A 224 -3.82 -8.01 -19.54
N PRO A 225 -3.00 -6.97 -19.76
CA PRO A 225 -1.92 -7.04 -20.72
C PRO A 225 -0.93 -8.14 -20.30
N PRO A 226 -0.35 -8.89 -21.25
CA PRO A 226 0.62 -9.93 -20.93
C PRO A 226 1.80 -9.33 -20.18
N GLU A 227 2.18 -9.93 -19.04
CA GLU A 227 3.37 -9.53 -18.30
C GLU A 227 4.59 -9.63 -19.24
N GLU A 228 5.19 -8.48 -19.59
CA GLU A 228 6.44 -8.48 -20.34
C GLU A 228 7.50 -9.22 -19.52
N PRO A 229 8.22 -10.19 -20.10
CA PRO A 229 9.25 -10.90 -19.36
C PRO A 229 10.31 -9.92 -18.84
N GLU A 230 10.73 -10.11 -17.59
CA GLU A 230 11.76 -9.30 -16.93
C GLU A 230 13.17 -9.53 -17.55
N GLU A 231 13.36 -9.23 -18.83
CA GLU A 231 14.69 -9.12 -19.38
C GLU A 231 15.31 -7.81 -18.90
N LYS A 232 16.20 -7.88 -17.91
CA LYS A 232 17.13 -6.79 -17.62
C LYS A 232 17.89 -6.50 -18.93
N PRO A 233 17.74 -5.33 -19.57
CA PRO A 233 18.45 -5.06 -20.81
C PRO A 233 19.95 -5.12 -20.50
N SER A 234 20.64 -6.09 -21.09
CA SER A 234 22.09 -6.21 -20.96
C SER A 234 22.73 -4.88 -21.38
N ARG A 235 23.66 -4.39 -20.55
CA ARG A 235 24.24 -3.06 -20.72
C ARG A 235 24.89 -2.97 -22.11
N PRO A 236 24.39 -2.15 -23.06
CA PRO A 236 24.87 -2.21 -24.43
C PRO A 236 26.33 -1.76 -24.51
N PRO A 237 27.14 -2.37 -25.39
CA PRO A 237 28.57 -2.06 -25.53
C PRO A 237 28.81 -0.59 -25.90
N LEU A 238 30.00 -0.07 -25.56
CA LEU A 238 30.36 1.35 -25.64
C LEU A 238 30.09 2.00 -27.00
N TYR A 239 30.32 1.28 -28.11
CA TYR A 239 30.08 1.80 -29.47
C TYR A 239 28.60 2.06 -29.74
N VAL A 240 27.68 1.22 -29.23
CA VAL A 240 26.22 1.40 -29.37
C VAL A 240 25.75 2.63 -28.60
N ARG A 241 26.39 2.93 -27.47
CA ARG A 241 26.10 4.13 -26.67
C ARG A 241 26.58 5.40 -27.36
N LEU A 242 27.79 5.38 -27.91
CA LEU A 242 28.31 6.50 -28.71
C LEU A 242 27.41 6.74 -29.93
N TYR A 243 27.02 5.68 -30.62
CA TYR A 243 26.15 5.77 -31.78
C TYR A 243 24.75 6.26 -31.41
N ARG A 244 24.14 5.81 -30.31
CA ARG A 244 22.86 6.36 -29.82
C ARG A 244 22.99 7.84 -29.45
N ARG A 245 24.07 8.25 -28.79
CA ARG A 245 24.30 9.67 -28.45
C ARG A 245 24.41 10.53 -29.69
N LEU A 246 25.19 10.09 -30.67
CA LEU A 246 25.32 10.77 -31.96
C LEU A 246 23.98 10.78 -32.70
N ARG A 247 23.26 9.65 -32.74
CA ARG A 247 21.94 9.58 -33.36
C ARG A 247 20.93 10.52 -32.70
N LEU A 248 20.92 10.60 -31.37
CA LEU A 248 20.05 11.50 -30.59
C LEU A 248 20.42 12.98 -30.76
N TYR A 249 21.69 13.30 -30.99
CA TYR A 249 22.13 14.66 -31.26
C TYR A 249 21.69 15.15 -32.66
N TRP A 250 21.46 14.22 -33.60
CA TRP A 250 21.06 14.51 -34.98
C TRP A 250 19.59 14.16 -35.27
N SER A 251 18.85 13.58 -34.30
CA SER A 251 17.42 13.34 -34.42
C SER A 251 16.66 14.41 -33.65
N SER A 252 15.65 14.99 -34.29
CA SER A 252 14.64 15.79 -33.62
C SER A 252 13.95 14.92 -32.56
N PRO A 253 13.52 15.48 -31.41
CA PRO A 253 12.69 14.74 -30.47
C PRO A 253 11.51 14.14 -31.25
N PRO A 254 11.22 12.83 -31.09
CA PRO A 254 10.07 12.25 -31.75
C PRO A 254 8.86 13.05 -31.31
N LYS A 255 8.13 13.63 -32.27
CA LYS A 255 6.79 14.13 -32.00
C LYS A 255 6.01 12.91 -31.55
N GLU A 256 5.59 12.88 -30.28
CA GLU A 256 4.62 11.91 -29.79
C GLU A 256 3.43 12.00 -30.74
N ILE A 257 3.26 10.96 -31.56
CA ILE A 257 2.07 10.81 -32.37
C ILE A 257 0.97 10.57 -31.35
N PRO A 258 -0.05 11.43 -31.25
CA PRO A 258 -1.17 11.16 -30.37
C PRO A 258 -1.75 9.82 -30.82
N GLN A 259 -1.69 8.81 -29.94
CA GLN A 259 -2.49 7.62 -30.15
C GLN A 259 -3.94 8.10 -30.28
N GLU A 260 -4.59 7.79 -31.40
CA GLU A 260 -6.03 7.97 -31.53
C GLU A 260 -6.67 7.04 -30.50
N VAL A 261 -7.03 7.62 -29.36
CA VAL A 261 -7.80 6.93 -28.32
C VAL A 261 -9.16 6.66 -28.95
N THR A 262 -9.46 5.38 -29.22
CA THR A 262 -10.81 4.96 -29.59
C THR A 262 -11.77 5.51 -28.55
N PRO A 263 -12.90 6.14 -28.94
CA PRO A 263 -13.85 6.64 -27.96
C PRO A 263 -14.36 5.46 -27.14
N GLU A 264 -13.92 5.40 -25.89
CA GLU A 264 -14.36 4.41 -24.92
C GLU A 264 -15.84 4.65 -24.61
N ASP A 265 -16.67 3.61 -24.64
CA ASP A 265 -18.09 3.69 -24.33
C ASP A 265 -18.29 3.79 -22.81
N TRP A 266 -18.21 5.02 -22.28
CA TRP A 266 -18.42 5.29 -20.86
C TRP A 266 -19.91 5.24 -20.49
N GLU A 267 -20.26 4.44 -19.47
CA GLU A 267 -21.61 4.39 -18.92
C GLU A 267 -21.77 5.41 -17.78
N GLU A 268 -22.81 6.25 -17.84
CA GLU A 268 -23.14 7.22 -16.78
C GLU A 268 -24.19 6.65 -15.82
N LEU A 269 -23.88 6.67 -14.53
CA LEU A 269 -24.71 6.17 -13.46
C LEU A 269 -24.92 7.25 -12.39
N LYS A 270 -26.16 7.74 -12.27
CA LYS A 270 -26.55 8.69 -11.23
C LYS A 270 -27.00 7.94 -9.98
N LEU A 271 -26.38 8.27 -8.86
CA LEU A 271 -26.53 7.55 -7.60
C LEU A 271 -26.96 8.47 -6.47
N SER A 272 -27.80 7.93 -5.59
CA SER A 272 -28.09 8.43 -4.25
C SER A 272 -27.80 7.30 -3.28
N THR A 273 -26.80 7.48 -2.42
CA THR A 273 -26.27 6.40 -1.56
C THR A 273 -25.92 6.91 -0.17
N ILE A 274 -25.91 6.00 0.80
CA ILE A 274 -25.43 6.28 2.17
C ILE A 274 -23.90 6.19 2.23
N GLU A 275 -23.34 5.22 1.53
CA GLU A 275 -21.90 5.00 1.38
C GLU A 275 -21.59 4.47 -0.02
N LEU A 276 -20.49 4.99 -0.58
CA LEU A 276 -19.83 4.51 -1.77
C LEU A 276 -18.44 3.99 -1.36
N SER A 277 -18.09 2.80 -1.83
CA SER A 277 -16.74 2.29 -1.69
C SER A 277 -16.22 1.74 -3.02
N ILE A 278 -15.01 2.16 -3.37
CA ILE A 278 -14.28 1.71 -4.56
C ILE A 278 -13.05 1.00 -4.04
N ALA A 279 -12.90 -0.30 -4.33
CA ALA A 279 -11.85 -1.12 -3.75
C ALA A 279 -11.14 -1.97 -4.80
N THR A 280 -9.86 -2.24 -4.55
CA THR A 280 -9.11 -3.28 -5.26
C THR A 280 -9.52 -4.66 -4.78
N ARG A 281 -9.20 -5.66 -5.59
CA ARG A 281 -9.32 -7.09 -5.23
C ARG A 281 -8.21 -7.64 -4.36
N ASN A 282 -7.31 -6.79 -3.87
CA ASN A 282 -6.21 -7.19 -2.98
C ASN A 282 -6.66 -7.90 -1.69
N ARG A 283 -7.96 -7.88 -1.35
CA ARG A 283 -8.56 -8.69 -0.27
C ARG A 283 -8.50 -10.19 -0.52
N GLN A 284 -8.61 -10.61 -1.78
CA GLN A 284 -8.55 -12.01 -2.18
C GLN A 284 -7.63 -12.08 -3.40
N LEU A 285 -6.38 -12.44 -3.18
CA LEU A 285 -5.37 -12.49 -4.22
C LEU A 285 -5.66 -13.67 -5.16
N ASP A 286 -6.25 -13.37 -6.31
CA ASP A 286 -6.36 -14.31 -7.43
C ASP A 286 -5.28 -13.98 -8.46
N LEU A 287 -4.19 -14.75 -8.40
CA LEU A 287 -3.04 -14.60 -9.31
C LEU A 287 -3.32 -15.19 -10.69
N THR A 288 -4.40 -15.96 -10.86
CA THR A 288 -4.75 -16.66 -12.11
C THR A 288 -5.75 -15.90 -12.98
N ARG A 289 -6.13 -14.70 -12.56
CA ARG A 289 -7.15 -13.90 -13.25
C ARG A 289 -6.69 -13.43 -14.64
N THR A 290 -7.65 -13.44 -15.56
CA THR A 290 -7.48 -12.98 -16.95
C THR A 290 -7.85 -11.51 -17.15
N GLU A 291 -8.68 -10.96 -16.27
CA GLU A 291 -9.21 -9.60 -16.34
C GLU A 291 -8.75 -8.75 -15.17
N ASP A 292 -8.48 -7.48 -15.45
CA ASP A 292 -8.21 -6.44 -14.46
C ASP A 292 -9.46 -5.57 -14.29
N PHE A 293 -9.96 -5.51 -13.06
CA PHE A 293 -11.12 -4.72 -12.71
C PHE A 293 -11.15 -4.37 -11.22
N MET A 294 -11.94 -3.34 -10.91
CA MET A 294 -12.13 -2.84 -9.54
C MET A 294 -13.55 -3.13 -9.06
N ASP A 295 -13.70 -3.30 -7.74
CA ASP A 295 -15.00 -3.52 -7.12
C ASP A 295 -15.57 -2.17 -6.66
N ILE A 296 -16.71 -1.79 -7.24
CA ILE A 296 -17.49 -0.62 -6.81
C ILE A 296 -18.70 -1.12 -6.02
N CYS A 297 -18.71 -0.88 -4.71
CA CYS A 297 -19.84 -1.24 -3.86
C CYS A 297 -20.63 0.02 -3.48
N ILE A 298 -21.91 0.00 -3.83
CA ILE A 298 -22.87 1.07 -3.61
C ILE A 298 -23.87 0.61 -2.55
N GLU A 299 -23.85 1.24 -1.39
CA GLU A 299 -24.77 0.90 -0.31
C GLU A 299 -26.14 1.58 -0.53
N ALA A 300 -27.21 0.79 -0.41
CA ALA A 300 -28.57 1.26 -0.66
C ALA A 300 -29.04 2.33 0.34
N ASP A 301 -29.88 3.23 -0.16
CA ASP A 301 -30.50 4.31 0.64
C ASP A 301 -31.57 3.84 1.64
N THR A 302 -31.98 2.58 1.56
CA THR A 302 -33.12 2.02 2.31
C THR A 302 -32.71 1.34 3.61
N VAL A 303 -31.41 1.35 3.97
CA VAL A 303 -30.92 0.78 5.22
C VAL A 303 -31.65 1.44 6.39
N SER A 304 -32.09 0.66 7.38
CA SER A 304 -32.73 1.19 8.59
C SER A 304 -31.70 1.69 9.61
N LYS A 305 -32.10 2.59 10.52
CA LYS A 305 -31.22 3.06 11.62
C LYS A 305 -30.62 1.90 12.43
N GLY A 306 -31.44 0.90 12.74
CA GLY A 306 -31.00 -0.28 13.48
C GLY A 306 -29.97 -1.11 12.71
N GLN A 307 -30.17 -1.33 11.42
CA GLN A 307 -29.20 -2.02 10.58
C GLN A 307 -27.90 -1.23 10.45
N PHE A 308 -27.95 0.10 10.30
CA PHE A 308 -26.77 0.95 10.23
C PHE A 308 -25.90 0.86 11.49
N VAL A 309 -26.53 0.88 12.68
CA VAL A 309 -25.81 0.77 13.96
C VAL A 309 -25.29 -0.65 14.21
N ASN A 310 -25.97 -1.68 13.71
CA ASN A 310 -25.52 -3.05 13.86
C ASN A 310 -24.42 -3.46 12.88
N ARG A 311 -24.40 -2.86 11.67
CA ARG A 311 -23.39 -3.12 10.64
C ARG A 311 -22.08 -2.36 10.86
N GLY A 312 -22.14 -1.20 11.53
CA GLY A 312 -20.96 -0.37 11.88
C GLY A 312 -20.26 -0.81 13.15
#